data_AF-A0A846HS57-F1
#
_entry.id   AF-A0A846HS57-F1
#
_cell.length_a   1.000
_cell.length_b   1.000
_cell.length_c   1.000
_cell.angle_alpha   90.00
_cell.angle_beta   90.00
_cell.angle_gamma   90.00
#
_symmetry.space_group_name_H-M   'P 1'
#
loop_
_entity.id
_entity.type
_entity.pdbx_description
1 polymer ?
#
loop_
_entity_poly.entity_id
_entity_poly.type
_entity_poly.pdbx_seq_one_letter_code
_entity_poly.pdbx_strand_id
1 'polypeptide(L)'
;MRKGYLLLETRPDQPGIVSVSTQDGAPQLDRSGLRFAARFDDIDAAPMHLHECLRRHLNTLEPRSYAVDLVEAVAAADAVELDHRRVYIEPALAECDRLDDRINSLHRRHRRFDQLMHAIGLFALLFLLLWGLAPL
;
A
#
# COMPACT_ATOMS: atom_id res chain seq x y z
N MET A 1 3.68 17.35 -0.25
CA MET A 1 3.85 16.32 0.78
C MET A 1 3.15 16.80 2.04
N ARG A 2 1.93 16.31 2.28
CA ARG A 2 1.15 16.62 3.48
C ARG A 2 1.11 15.37 4.35
N LYS A 3 1.33 15.54 5.65
CA LYS A 3 1.18 14.43 6.61
C LYS A 3 -0.31 14.17 6.85
N GLY A 4 -0.69 12.91 6.95
CA GLY A 4 -2.07 12.53 7.24
C GLY A 4 -2.20 11.06 7.57
N TYR A 5 -3.43 10.62 7.82
CA TYR A 5 -3.75 9.28 8.23
C TYR A 5 -4.56 8.58 7.14
N LEU A 6 -4.15 7.38 6.79
CA LEU A 6 -4.89 6.44 5.97
C LEU A 6 -5.62 5.48 6.89
N LEU A 7 -6.93 5.34 6.70
CA LEU A 7 -7.80 4.50 7.52
C LEU A 7 -8.38 3.38 6.68
N LEU A 8 -8.37 2.18 7.24
CA LEU A 8 -9.08 1.02 6.69
C LEU A 8 -10.23 0.65 7.63
N GLU A 9 -11.41 0.61 7.05
CA GLU A 9 -12.65 0.34 7.76
C GLU A 9 -13.36 -0.85 7.13
N THR A 10 -13.95 -1.70 7.96
CA THR A 10 -14.86 -2.77 7.53
C THR A 10 -16.22 -2.53 8.13
N ARG A 11 -17.27 -2.83 7.38
CA ARG A 11 -18.63 -2.76 7.90
C ARG A 11 -19.22 -4.16 8.08
N PRO A 12 -19.92 -4.44 9.19
CA PRO A 12 -20.47 -5.76 9.46
C PRO A 12 -21.57 -6.18 8.47
N ASP A 13 -22.24 -5.22 7.82
CA ASP A 13 -23.22 -5.45 6.75
C ASP A 13 -22.57 -5.82 5.41
N GLN A 14 -21.25 -5.63 5.26
CA GLN A 14 -20.51 -5.85 4.02
C GLN A 14 -19.19 -6.62 4.31
N PRO A 15 -19.28 -7.92 4.66
CA PRO A 15 -18.09 -8.72 4.90
C PRO A 15 -17.25 -8.85 3.62
N GLY A 16 -15.92 -8.79 3.76
CA GLY A 16 -14.99 -8.86 2.64
C GLY A 16 -14.89 -7.57 1.80
N ILE A 17 -15.48 -6.47 2.29
CA ILE A 17 -15.30 -5.13 1.71
C ILE A 17 -14.55 -4.26 2.71
N VAL A 18 -13.44 -3.67 2.24
CA VAL A 18 -12.66 -2.71 3.00
C VAL A 18 -12.83 -1.33 2.38
N SER A 19 -13.30 -0.39 3.19
CA SER A 19 -13.38 1.03 2.85
C SER A 19 -12.09 1.74 3.23
N VAL A 20 -11.66 2.65 2.37
CA VAL A 20 -10.45 3.45 2.55
C VAL A 20 -10.84 4.90 2.68
N SER A 21 -10.35 5.56 3.73
CA SER A 21 -10.50 7.00 3.88
C SER A 21 -9.19 7.65 4.33
N THR A 22 -9.11 8.97 4.15
CA THR A 22 -7.97 9.77 4.61
C THR A 22 -8.47 10.90 5.51
N GLN A 23 -7.64 11.30 6.47
CA GLN A 23 -7.91 12.45 7.32
C GLN A 23 -6.62 13.09 7.83
N ASP A 24 -6.67 14.39 8.14
CA ASP A 24 -5.51 15.14 8.61
C ASP A 24 -5.23 14.93 10.12
N GLY A 25 -6.28 14.74 10.92
CA GLY A 25 -6.21 14.56 12.37
C GLY A 25 -6.00 13.10 12.79
N ALA A 26 -5.58 12.89 14.04
CA ALA A 26 -5.45 11.54 14.60
C ALA A 26 -6.80 10.79 14.55
N PRO A 27 -6.80 9.48 14.26
CA PRO A 27 -8.02 8.69 14.24
C PRO A 27 -8.66 8.62 15.61
N GLN A 28 -9.98 8.72 15.61
CA GLN A 28 -10.81 8.37 16.75
C GLN A 28 -10.91 6.84 16.78
N LEU A 29 -10.31 6.20 17.80
CA LEU A 29 -10.21 4.74 17.89
C LEU A 29 -11.53 4.07 18.27
N ASP A 30 -12.49 4.83 18.81
CA ASP A 30 -13.86 4.41 19.09
C ASP A 30 -14.75 4.38 17.84
N ARG A 31 -14.23 4.77 16.68
CA ARG A 31 -14.95 4.75 15.41
C ARG A 31 -15.31 3.31 15.04
N SER A 32 -16.61 3.01 15.09
CA SER A 32 -17.17 1.71 14.73
C SER A 32 -16.71 1.30 13.33
N GLY A 33 -16.04 0.15 13.24
CA GLY A 33 -15.55 -0.41 11.99
C GLY A 33 -14.12 -0.04 11.62
N LEU A 34 -13.42 0.80 12.38
CA LEU A 34 -11.98 1.04 12.18
C LEU A 34 -11.19 -0.22 12.53
N ARG A 35 -10.34 -0.65 11.60
CA ARG A 35 -9.53 -1.87 11.74
C ARG A 35 -8.03 -1.60 11.66
N PHE A 36 -7.65 -0.56 10.95
CA PHE A 36 -6.26 -0.17 10.80
C PHE A 36 -6.15 1.33 10.51
N ALA A 37 -5.10 1.95 11.07
CA ALA A 37 -4.71 3.30 10.75
C ALA A 37 -3.18 3.41 10.68
N ALA A 38 -2.71 4.05 9.62
CA ALA A 38 -1.30 4.41 9.48
C ALA A 38 -1.16 5.89 9.16
N ARG A 39 -0.13 6.51 9.73
CA ARG A 39 0.27 7.89 9.43
C ARG A 39 1.30 7.86 8.32
N PHE A 40 1.04 8.60 7.26
CA PHE A 40 1.95 8.79 6.14
C PHE A 40 2.52 10.20 6.18
N ASP A 41 3.77 10.34 5.76
CA ASP A 41 4.39 11.66 5.56
C ASP A 41 3.92 12.33 4.25
N ASP A 42 3.42 11.54 3.30
CA ASP A 42 2.74 12.01 2.10
C ASP A 42 1.38 11.32 1.89
N ILE A 43 0.33 11.87 2.51
CA ILE A 43 -1.03 11.34 2.44
C ILE A 43 -1.69 11.56 1.07
N ASP A 44 -1.18 12.48 0.26
CA ASP A 44 -1.75 12.72 -1.07
C ASP A 44 -1.31 11.60 -2.04
N ALA A 45 -0.12 11.02 -1.82
CA ALA A 45 0.39 9.87 -2.57
C ALA A 45 -0.09 8.51 -2.02
N ALA A 46 -0.29 8.37 -0.71
CA ALA A 46 -0.59 7.06 -0.11
C ALA A 46 -1.84 6.34 -0.69
N PRO A 47 -2.99 7.01 -0.92
CA PRO A 47 -4.15 6.38 -1.55
C PRO A 47 -3.88 5.92 -2.98
N MET A 48 -2.99 6.59 -3.71
CA MET A 48 -2.62 6.22 -5.06
C MET A 48 -1.83 4.91 -5.06
N HIS A 49 -0.79 4.79 -4.23
CA HIS A 49 0.00 3.57 -4.10
C HIS A 49 -0.84 2.39 -3.59
N LEU A 50 -1.70 2.63 -2.60
CA LEU A 50 -2.65 1.61 -2.14
C LEU A 50 -3.57 1.16 -3.29
N HIS A 51 -4.08 2.11 -4.08
CA HIS A 51 -4.91 1.80 -5.23
C HIS A 51 -4.13 0.98 -6.27
N GLU A 52 -2.87 1.29 -6.56
CA GLU A 52 -2.07 0.49 -7.50
C GLU A 52 -1.95 -0.98 -7.07
N CYS A 53 -1.82 -1.22 -5.77
CA CYS A 53 -1.80 -2.56 -5.18
C CYS A 53 -3.15 -3.28 -5.29
N LEU A 54 -4.25 -2.57 -5.02
CA LEU A 54 -5.59 -3.14 -4.90
C LEU A 54 -6.51 -2.91 -6.11
N ARG A 55 -6.02 -2.29 -7.19
CA ARG A 55 -6.86 -1.83 -8.33
C ARG A 55 -7.74 -2.92 -8.95
N ARG A 56 -7.28 -4.18 -8.93
CA ARG A 56 -8.02 -5.33 -9.48
C ARG A 56 -9.20 -5.76 -8.61
N HIS A 57 -9.29 -5.23 -7.40
CA HIS A 57 -10.35 -5.51 -6.43
C HIS A 57 -11.17 -4.26 -6.10
N LEU A 58 -11.11 -3.22 -6.93
CA LEU A 58 -11.91 -2.01 -6.73
C LEU A 58 -13.40 -2.35 -6.77
N ASN A 59 -14.11 -1.99 -5.71
CA ASN A 59 -15.56 -2.20 -5.59
C ASN A 59 -16.34 -0.89 -5.82
N THR A 60 -15.93 0.20 -5.19
CA THR A 60 -16.54 1.53 -5.39
C THR A 60 -15.48 2.62 -5.36
N LEU A 61 -15.66 3.67 -6.15
CA LEU A 61 -14.74 4.81 -6.21
C LEU A 61 -14.99 5.83 -5.08
N GLU A 62 -16.26 6.02 -4.68
CA GLU A 62 -16.66 7.02 -3.70
C GLU A 62 -17.82 6.50 -2.82
N PRO A 63 -17.60 6.22 -1.51
CA PRO A 63 -16.28 6.13 -0.89
C PRO A 63 -15.44 5.00 -1.50
N ARG A 64 -14.12 5.20 -1.53
CA ARG A 64 -13.19 4.24 -2.12
C ARG A 64 -13.25 2.92 -1.33
N SER A 65 -13.67 1.84 -1.96
CA SER A 65 -13.78 0.53 -1.34
C SER A 65 -13.25 -0.58 -2.25
N TYR A 66 -12.77 -1.65 -1.62
CA TYR A 66 -12.18 -2.79 -2.29
C TYR A 66 -12.78 -4.10 -1.77
N ALA A 67 -13.05 -5.03 -2.67
CA ALA A 67 -13.51 -6.38 -2.36
C ALA A 67 -12.31 -7.29 -2.07
N VAL A 68 -11.69 -7.08 -0.90
CA VAL A 68 -10.54 -7.83 -0.40
C VAL A 68 -10.70 -8.14 1.08
N ASP A 69 -10.04 -9.19 1.54
CA ASP A 69 -9.90 -9.43 2.97
C ASP A 69 -9.09 -8.31 3.63
N LEU A 70 -9.40 -8.05 4.91
CA LEU A 70 -8.77 -7.04 5.73
C LEU A 70 -7.26 -7.26 5.88
N VAL A 71 -6.82 -8.51 5.98
CA VAL A 71 -5.39 -8.84 6.04
C VAL A 71 -4.67 -8.37 4.77
N GLU A 72 -5.28 -8.57 3.59
CA GLU A 72 -4.71 -8.14 2.33
C GLU A 72 -4.72 -6.62 2.17
N ALA A 73 -5.78 -5.94 2.62
CA ALA A 73 -5.84 -4.49 2.61
C ALA A 73 -4.79 -3.85 3.54
N VAL A 74 -4.62 -4.38 4.75
CA VAL A 74 -3.59 -3.92 5.69
C VAL A 74 -2.20 -4.18 5.13
N ALA A 75 -1.95 -5.38 4.59
CA ALA A 75 -0.66 -5.70 3.99
C ALA A 75 -0.34 -4.79 2.79
N ALA A 76 -1.34 -4.44 1.97
CA ALA A 76 -1.18 -3.50 0.87
C ALA A 76 -0.87 -2.08 1.37
N ALA A 77 -1.53 -1.62 2.43
CA ALA A 77 -1.27 -0.31 3.03
C ALA A 77 0.14 -0.23 3.65
N ASP A 78 0.59 -1.29 4.28
CA ASP A 78 1.88 -1.35 4.96
C ASP A 78 3.05 -1.62 4.01
N ALA A 79 2.79 -2.24 2.85
CA ALA A 79 3.77 -2.42 1.79
C ALA A 79 3.93 -1.18 0.89
N VAL A 80 3.22 -0.08 1.17
CA VAL A 80 3.40 1.20 0.47
C VAL A 80 4.80 1.74 0.79
N GLU A 81 5.60 1.99 -0.25
CA GLU A 81 6.99 2.46 -0.16
C GLU A 81 7.09 3.98 0.12
N LEU A 82 6.19 4.48 0.94
CA LEU A 82 6.24 5.84 1.48
C LEU A 82 6.58 5.75 2.96
N ASP A 83 7.27 6.77 3.48
CA ASP A 83 7.58 6.80 4.90
C ASP A 83 6.29 6.90 5.73
N HIS A 84 6.08 5.90 6.59
CA HIS A 84 4.84 5.74 7.33
C HIS A 84 5.03 5.01 8.65
N ARG A 85 4.07 5.19 9.55
CA ARG A 85 4.03 4.53 10.85
C ARG A 85 2.63 4.02 11.15
N ARG A 86 2.51 2.75 11.56
CA ARG A 86 1.26 2.21 12.10
C ARG A 86 0.88 2.94 13.38
N VAL A 87 -0.35 3.44 13.44
CA VAL A 87 -0.90 4.17 14.59
C VAL A 87 -1.95 3.33 15.31
N TYR A 88 -2.67 2.50 14.56
CA TYR A 88 -3.64 1.58 15.09
C TYR A 88 -3.72 0.32 14.23
N ILE A 89 -3.86 -0.82 14.89
CA ILE A 89 -4.19 -2.09 14.28
C ILE A 89 -5.13 -2.81 15.25
N GLU A 90 -6.20 -3.40 14.74
CA GLU A 90 -7.07 -4.23 15.56
C GLU A 90 -6.25 -5.38 16.19
N PRO A 91 -6.37 -5.65 17.51
CA PRO A 91 -5.55 -6.64 18.19
C PRO A 91 -5.58 -8.03 17.55
N ALA A 92 -6.76 -8.45 17.07
CA ALA A 92 -6.93 -9.72 16.37
C ALA A 92 -6.13 -9.81 15.05
N LEU A 93 -5.84 -8.67 14.40
CA LEU A 93 -4.94 -8.62 13.25
C LEU A 93 -3.47 -8.53 13.65
N ALA A 94 -3.15 -7.87 14.75
CA ALA A 94 -1.78 -7.77 15.24
C ALA A 94 -1.17 -9.13 15.60
N GLU A 95 -2.00 -10.07 16.05
CA GLU A 95 -1.60 -11.44 16.41
C GLU A 95 -1.70 -12.43 15.24
N CYS A 96 -2.05 -11.96 14.03
CA CYS A 96 -2.28 -12.82 12.88
C CYS A 96 -0.98 -13.05 12.09
N ASP A 97 -0.37 -14.24 12.22
CA ASP A 97 0.87 -14.61 11.49
C ASP A 97 0.74 -14.42 9.96
N ARG A 98 -0.47 -14.60 9.40
CA ARG A 98 -0.74 -14.42 7.97
C ARG A 98 -0.51 -12.99 7.49
N LEU A 99 -0.64 -12.01 8.39
CA LEU A 99 -0.44 -10.60 8.06
C LEU A 99 1.05 -10.33 7.76
N ASP A 100 1.94 -10.79 8.63
CA ASP A 100 3.38 -10.61 8.46
C ASP A 100 3.89 -11.34 7.21
N ASP A 101 3.41 -12.57 6.95
CA ASP A 101 3.71 -13.29 5.72
C ASP A 101 3.27 -12.52 4.48
N ARG A 102 2.08 -11.91 4.52
CA ARG A 102 1.54 -11.17 3.38
C ARG A 102 2.30 -9.88 3.13
N ILE A 103 2.62 -9.12 4.18
CA ILE A 103 3.47 -7.92 4.11
C ILE A 103 4.83 -8.26 3.51
N ASN A 104 5.47 -9.33 4.01
CA ASN A 104 6.75 -9.79 3.50
C ASN A 104 6.69 -10.22 2.04
N SER A 105 5.60 -10.88 1.62
CA SER A 105 5.41 -11.29 0.23
C SER A 105 5.29 -10.09 -0.73
N LEU A 106 4.59 -9.04 -0.31
CA LEU A 106 4.43 -7.80 -1.09
C LEU A 106 5.75 -7.04 -1.18
N HIS A 107 6.46 -6.87 -0.06
CA HIS A 107 7.80 -6.28 -0.08
C HIS A 107 8.79 -7.03 -0.99
N ARG A 108 8.77 -8.37 -0.97
CA ARG A 108 9.63 -9.17 -1.87
C ARG A 108 9.27 -8.95 -3.34
N ARG A 109 7.99 -8.78 -3.64
CA ARG A 109 7.53 -8.53 -5.01
C ARG A 109 8.01 -7.16 -5.50
N HIS A 110 7.90 -6.11 -4.69
CA HIS A 110 8.41 -4.79 -5.05
C HIS A 110 9.93 -4.80 -5.23
N ARG A 111 10.69 -5.39 -4.28
CA ARG A 111 12.15 -5.51 -4.40
C ARG A 111 12.61 -6.23 -5.67
N ARG A 112 11.90 -7.27 -6.11
CA ARG A 112 12.22 -7.96 -7.37
C ARG A 112 11.96 -7.09 -8.59
N PHE A 113 10.90 -6.28 -8.54
CA PHE A 113 10.59 -5.36 -9.62
C PHE A 113 11.64 -4.25 -9.71
N ASP A 114 12.08 -3.70 -8.57
CA ASP A 114 13.16 -2.71 -8.52
C ASP A 114 14.47 -3.27 -9.08
N GLN A 115 14.83 -4.49 -8.69
CA GLN A 115 16.02 -5.16 -9.22
C GLN A 115 15.94 -5.36 -10.74
N LEU A 116 14.77 -5.72 -11.26
CA LEU A 116 14.56 -5.86 -12.70
C LEU A 116 14.67 -4.49 -13.42
N MET A 117 14.07 -3.44 -12.87
CA MET A 117 14.16 -2.09 -13.42
C MET A 117 15.60 -1.56 -13.39
N HIS A 118 16.34 -1.79 -12.30
CA HIS A 118 17.76 -1.45 -12.20
C HIS A 118 18.60 -2.21 -13.25
N ALA A 119 18.34 -3.49 -13.45
CA ALA A 119 19.03 -4.28 -14.47
C ALA A 119 18.73 -3.75 -15.88
N ILE A 120 17.46 -3.48 -16.19
CA ILE A 120 17.04 -2.89 -17.48
C ILE A 120 17.70 -1.52 -17.69
N GLY A 121 17.72 -0.66 -16.67
CA GLY A 121 18.37 0.64 -16.72
C GLY A 121 19.87 0.53 -16.98
N LEU A 122 20.55 -0.41 -16.31
CA LEU A 122 21.97 -0.68 -16.54
C LEU A 122 22.24 -1.20 -17.95
N PHE A 123 21.41 -2.12 -18.45
CA PHE A 123 21.50 -2.62 -19.82
C PHE A 123 21.28 -1.52 -20.85
N ALA A 124 20.28 -0.65 -20.65
CA ALA A 124 20.02 0.48 -21.53
C ALA A 124 21.19 1.47 -21.54
N LEU A 125 21.79 1.74 -20.38
CA LEU A 125 22.97 2.60 -20.27
C LEU A 125 24.20 2.01 -20.97
N LEU A 126 24.46 0.70 -20.77
CA LEU A 126 25.53 -0.02 -21.45
C LEU A 126 25.32 -0.04 -22.96
N PHE A 127 24.09 -0.29 -23.41
CA PHE A 127 23.73 -0.27 -24.82
C PHE A 127 23.94 1.12 -25.43
N LEU A 128 23.52 2.18 -24.73
CA LEU A 128 23.74 3.56 -25.17
C LEU A 128 25.22 3.91 -25.26
N LEU A 129 26.03 3.49 -24.28
CA LEU A 129 27.48 3.68 -24.28
C LEU A 129 28.14 2.94 -25.44
N LEU A 130 27.80 1.66 -25.64
CA LEU A 130 28.35 0.85 -26.73
C LEU A 130 27.96 1.42 -28.10
N TRP A 131 26.73 1.89 -28.25
CA TRP A 131 26.26 2.53 -29.48
C TRP A 131 26.95 3.88 -29.72
N GLY A 132 27.14 4.69 -28.67
CA GLY A 132 27.79 6.00 -28.77
C GLY A 132 29.31 5.95 -28.95
N LEU A 133 29.96 4.87 -28.49
CA LEU A 133 31.40 4.62 -28.66
C LEU A 133 31.73 3.82 -29.92
N ALA A 134 30.73 3.27 -30.62
CA ALA A 134 30.94 2.66 -31.92
C ALA A 134 31.32 3.77 -32.92
N PRO A 135 32.56 3.78 -33.46
CA PRO A 135 32.89 4.72 -34.51
C PRO A 135 32.08 4.37 -35.76
N LEU A 136 31.37 5.36 -36.31
CA LEU A 136 30.79 5.32 -37.66
C LEU A 136 31.88 5.09 -38.71
#